data_AF-A0A424R981-F1
#
_entry.id   AF-A0A424R981-F1
#
_cell.length_a   1.000
_cell.length_b   1.000
_cell.length_c   1.000
_cell.angle_alpha   90.00
_cell.angle_beta   90.00
_cell.angle_gamma   90.00
#
_symmetry.space_group_name_H-M   'P 1'
#
loop_
_entity.id
_entity.type
_entity.pdbx_description
1 polymer ?
#
loop_
_entity_poly.entity_id
_entity_poly.type
_entity_poly.pdbx_seq_one_letter_code
_entity_poly.pdbx_strand_id
1 'polypeptide(L)' 'MAQAAPLFEESGAQTFRFARLMTGNNAGDFLLGVGYPSMAEIEATYDAIGSSLIASSIYEALDVNVRTIIKVQSTAV' A
#
# COMPACT_ATOMS: atom_id res chain seq x y z
N MET A 1 -6.98 -4.34 7.42
CA MET A 1 -5.69 -4.35 6.70
C MET A 1 -5.12 -5.75 6.46
N ALA A 2 -4.91 -6.59 7.49
CA ALA A 2 -4.32 -7.93 7.26
C ALA A 2 -5.09 -8.79 6.25
N GLN A 3 -6.43 -8.67 6.23
CA GLN A 3 -7.30 -9.38 5.27
C GLN A 3 -7.12 -8.92 3.81
N ALA A 4 -6.55 -7.73 3.58
CA ALA A 4 -6.27 -7.23 2.23
C ALA A 4 -4.91 -7.72 1.71
N ALA A 5 -4.00 -8.18 2.58
CA ALA A 5 -2.64 -8.57 2.19
C ALA A 5 -2.57 -9.58 1.03
N PRO A 6 -3.43 -10.62 0.95
CA PRO A 6 -3.43 -11.55 -0.20
C PRO A 6 -3.70 -10.85 -1.54
N LEU A 7 -4.58 -9.85 -1.56
CA LEU A 7 -4.88 -9.10 -2.79
C LEU A 7 -3.65 -8.36 -3.33
N PHE A 8 -2.83 -7.80 -2.44
CA PHE A 8 -1.57 -7.15 -2.83
C PHE A 8 -0.53 -8.15 -3.31
N GLU A 9 -0.45 -9.33 -2.68
CA GLU A 9 0.46 -10.40 -3.08
C GLU A 9 0.09 -10.94 -4.48
N GLU A 10 -1.19 -11.21 -4.72
CA GLU A 10 -1.71 -11.70 -6.01
C GLU A 10 -1.48 -10.71 -7.16
N SER A 11 -1.44 -9.41 -6.88
CA SER A 11 -1.17 -8.36 -7.86
C SER A 11 0.33 -8.05 -8.06
N GLY A 12 1.22 -8.81 -7.41
CA GLY A 12 2.67 -8.72 -7.63
C GLY A 12 3.44 -7.87 -6.61
N ALA A 13 2.86 -7.56 -5.45
CA ALA A 13 3.59 -6.92 -4.37
C ALA A 13 4.69 -7.85 -3.80
N GLN A 14 5.87 -7.29 -3.58
CA GLN A 14 7.01 -8.00 -2.96
C GLN A 14 7.02 -7.86 -1.44
N THR A 15 6.48 -6.76 -0.91
CA THR A 15 6.43 -6.50 0.53
C THR A 15 5.15 -5.77 0.88
N PHE A 16 4.58 -6.08 2.05
CA PHE A 16 3.44 -5.39 2.61
C PHE A 16 3.72 -5.05 4.08
N ARG A 17 3.71 -3.77 4.45
CA ARG A 17 3.93 -3.31 5.83
C ARG A 17 2.85 -2.33 6.22
N PHE A 18 2.11 -2.67 7.26
CA PHE A 18 1.12 -1.79 7.86
C PHE A 18 1.55 -1.43 9.28
N ALA A 19 1.68 -0.14 9.56
CA ALA A 19 2.19 0.36 10.83
C ALA A 19 1.44 1.64 11.24
N ARG A 20 1.75 2.13 12.44
CA ARG A 20 1.29 3.42 12.95
C ARG A 20 2.48 4.35 13.15
N LEU A 21 2.35 5.59 12.73
CA LEU A 21 3.38 6.60 12.96
C LEU A 21 3.45 6.91 14.45
N MET A 22 4.65 6.76 15.03
CA MET A 22 4.85 6.92 16.48
C MET A 22 5.20 8.36 16.89
N THR A 23 5.69 9.19 15.97
CA THR A 23 6.24 10.52 16.24
C THR A 23 5.95 11.50 15.09
N GLY A 24 6.24 12.79 15.31
CA GLY A 24 6.03 13.86 14.34
C GLY A 24 4.61 14.44 14.37
N ASN A 25 4.32 15.35 13.43
CA ASN A 25 3.02 16.05 13.37
C ASN A 25 1.85 15.12 13.00
N ASN A 26 2.15 13.96 12.40
CA ASN A 26 1.21 12.92 12.01
C ASN A 26 1.26 11.69 12.93
N ALA A 27 1.77 11.84 14.16
CA ALA A 27 1.81 10.75 15.13
C ALA A 27 0.39 10.24 15.42
N GLY A 28 0.19 8.92 15.32
CA GLY A 28 -1.11 8.28 15.43
C GLY A 28 -1.70 7.84 14.09
N ASP A 29 -1.30 8.45 12.97
CA ASP A 29 -1.77 8.08 11.64
C ASP A 29 -1.30 6.67 11.25
N PHE A 30 -2.12 5.97 10.48
CA PHE A 30 -1.75 4.69 9.88
C PHE A 30 -0.91 4.91 8.63
N LEU A 31 0.16 4.12 8.48
CA LEU A 31 1.03 4.11 7.32
C LEU A 31 1.03 2.72 6.68
N LEU A 32 0.75 2.70 5.37
CA LEU A 32 0.87 1.53 4.52
C LEU A 32 2.07 1.71 3.58
N GLY A 33 3.04 0.80 3.67
CA GLY A 33 4.14 0.68 2.73
C GLY A 33 4.05 -0.62 1.95
N VAL A 34 4.02 -0.54 0.62
CA VAL A 34 4.00 -1.70 -0.27
C VAL A 34 5.09 -1.54 -1.32
N GLY A 35 5.91 -2.57 -1.49
CA GLY A 35 6.99 -2.60 -2.48
C GLY A 35 6.60 -3.42 -3.71
N TYR A 36 6.92 -2.90 -4.90
CA TYR A 36 6.58 -3.52 -6.19
C TYR A 36 7.80 -3.57 -7.11
N PRO A 37 7.86 -4.55 -8.03
CA PRO A 37 8.93 -4.64 -9.01
C PRO A 37 8.80 -3.60 -10.14
N SER A 38 7.58 -3.20 -10.50
CA SER A 38 7.34 -2.19 -11.53
C SER A 38 6.06 -1.38 -11.26
N MET A 39 5.81 -0.38 -12.11
CA MET A 39 4.60 0.45 -12.06
C MET A 39 3.36 -0.29 -12.55
N ALA A 40 3.51 -1.33 -13.38
CA ALA A 40 2.39 -2.10 -13.90
C ALA A 40 1.71 -2.92 -12.79
N GLU A 41 2.47 -3.49 -11.86
CA GLU A 41 1.92 -4.20 -10.69
C GLU A 41 1.21 -3.24 -9.75
N ILE A 42 1.67 -1.97 -9.65
CA ILE A 42 0.95 -0.94 -8.90
C ILE A 42 -0.43 -0.70 -9.52
N GLU A 43 -0.49 -0.50 -10.84
CA GLU A 43 -1.75 -0.32 -11.58
C GLU A 43 -2.70 -1.51 -11.36
N ALA A 44 -2.22 -2.74 -11.61
CA ALA A 44 -3.00 -3.96 -11.42
C ALA A 44 -3.52 -4.11 -9.97
N THR A 45 -2.73 -3.69 -8.98
CA THR A 45 -3.18 -3.72 -7.58
C THR A 45 -4.33 -2.76 -7.33
N TYR A 46 -4.25 -1.53 -7.85
CA TYR A 46 -5.32 -0.55 -7.66
C TYR A 46 -6.59 -0.91 -8.44
N ASP A 47 -6.47 -1.56 -9.61
CA ASP A 47 -7.60 -2.15 -10.32
C ASP A 47 -8.27 -3.28 -9.51
N ALA A 48 -7.47 -4.14 -8.89
CA ALA A 48 -7.96 -5.18 -7.99
C ALA A 48 -8.64 -4.60 -6.73
N ILE A 49 -8.10 -3.52 -6.16
CA ILE A 49 -8.73 -2.80 -5.05
C ILE A 49 -10.10 -2.24 -5.45
N GLY A 50 -10.20 -1.67 -6.65
CA GLY A 50 -11.46 -1.12 -7.18
C GLY A 50 -12.55 -2.17 -7.44
N SER A 51 -12.16 -3.43 -7.66
CA SER A 51 -13.09 -4.54 -7.89
C SER A 51 -13.36 -5.41 -6.66
N SER A 52 -12.57 -5.27 -5.58
CA SER A 52 -12.70 -6.06 -4.36
C SER A 52 -13.52 -5.35 -3.28
N LEU A 53 -14.62 -5.99 -2.86
CA LEU A 53 -15.48 -5.49 -1.76
C LEU A 53 -14.73 -5.41 -0.41
N ILE A 54 -13.76 -6.31 -0.19
CA ILE A 54 -12.97 -6.33 1.05
C ILE A 54 -11.99 -5.15 1.07
N ALA A 55 -11.31 -4.88 -0.04
CA ALA A 55 -10.39 -3.76 -0.12
C ALA A 55 -11.16 -2.43 -0.09
N SER A 56 -12.26 -2.31 -0.86
CA SER A 56 -13.11 -1.13 -0.88
C SER A 56 -13.65 -0.77 0.50
N SER A 57 -14.23 -1.72 1.26
CA SER A 57 -14.73 -1.44 2.62
C SER A 57 -13.63 -0.99 3.60
N ILE A 58 -12.41 -1.54 3.45
CA ILE A 58 -11.26 -1.12 4.27
C ILE A 58 -10.81 0.28 3.88
N TYR A 59 -10.74 0.61 2.59
CA TYR A 59 -10.38 1.94 2.12
C TYR A 59 -11.46 2.98 2.44
N GLU A 60 -12.73 2.62 2.46
CA GLU A 60 -13.83 3.50 2.90
C GLU A 60 -13.79 3.80 4.39
N ALA A 61 -13.32 2.85 5.21
CA ALA A 61 -13.14 3.04 6.64
C ALA A 61 -11.90 3.88 6.99
N LEU A 62 -11.05 4.20 6.01
CA LEU A 62 -9.81 4.94 6.19
C LEU A 62 -9.86 6.28 5.44
N ASP A 63 -9.64 7.38 6.15
CA ASP A 63 -9.43 8.67 5.50
C ASP A 63 -7.99 8.78 5.00
N VAL A 64 -7.79 8.59 3.69
CA VAL A 64 -6.47 8.62 3.07
C VAL A 64 -6.05 10.08 2.84
N ASN A 65 -5.26 10.63 3.76
CA ASN A 65 -4.74 12.00 3.66
C ASN A 65 -3.52 12.15 2.73
N VAL A 66 -2.78 11.08 2.45
CA VAL A 66 -1.59 11.09 1.58
C VAL A 66 -1.38 9.77 0.85
N ARG A 67 -0.91 9.83 -0.40
CA ARG A 67 -0.45 8.69 -1.19
C ARG A 67 0.66 9.14 -2.14
N THR A 68 1.80 8.46 -2.09
CA THR A 68 3.00 8.78 -2.89
C THR A 68 3.69 7.51 -3.37
N ILE A 69 4.38 7.60 -4.51
CA ILE A 69 5.23 6.53 -5.05
C ILE A 69 6.69 6.92 -4.85
N ILE A 70 7.49 5.99 -4.32
CA ILE A 70 8.93 6.16 -4.12
C ILE A 70 9.67 5.23 -5.08
N LYS A 71 10.53 5.80 -5.95
CA LYS A 71 11.44 5.00 -6.79
C LYS A 71 12.66 4.58 -5.98
N VAL A 72 12.79 3.28 -5.74
CA VAL A 72 14.01 2.72 -5.14
C VAL A 72 15.15 2.85 -6.15
N GLN A 73 16.25 3.48 -5.74
CA GLN A 73 17.48 3.57 -6.52
C GLN A 73 18.44 2.50 -6.02
N SER A 74 19.05 1.75 -6.93
CA SER A 74 20.22 0.94 -6.59
C SER A 74 21.47 1.82 -6.71
N THR A 75 22.26 1.89 -5.65
CA THR A 75 23.59 2.52 -5.65
C THR A 75 24.72 1.51 -5.89
N ALA A 76 24.41 0.31 -6.37
CA ALA A 76 25.43 -0.66 -6.76
C ALA A 76 26.20 -0.15 -7.99
N VAL A 77 27.36 0.43 -7.73
CA VAL A 77 28.47 0.63 -8.68
C VAL A 77 29.37 -0.59 -8.62
#